data_AF-A0A2H6NJU7-F1
#
_entry.id   AF-A0A2H6NJU7-F1
#
_cell.length_a   1.000
_cell.length_b   1.000
_cell.length_c   1.000
_cell.angle_alpha   90.00
_cell.angle_beta   90.00
_cell.angle_gamma   90.00
#
_symmetry.space_group_name_H-M   'P 1'
#
loop_
_entity.id
_entity.type
_entity.pdbx_description
1 polymer ?
#
loop_
_entity_poly.entity_id
_entity_poly.type
_entity_poly.pdbx_seq_one_letter_code
_entity_poly.pdbx_strand_id
1 'polypeptide(L)'
;VTPGLSQVEYALRRHKLMAQIQQELHGTNHTVILLSNPTYYMSNDIPYTFHQDTNFLYLCGFQEPDSILVLQSVPGRSLPYHKALLFVPKRDPSRELWDGPRSGTDGAMALTGVDEAYTMEEFRHLVSKLKGMTNKIDFALYEIG
;
A
#
# COMPACT_ATOMS: atom_id res chain seq x y z
N VAL A 1 8.61 -10.37 2.30
CA VAL A 1 7.29 -11.00 2.60
C VAL A 1 7.35 -11.80 3.91
N THR A 2 6.19 -12.12 4.49
CA THR A 2 6.04 -12.73 5.82
C THR A 2 6.31 -14.25 5.80
N PRO A 3 6.67 -14.85 6.95
CA PRO A 3 6.91 -16.30 7.02
C PRO A 3 5.74 -17.12 6.48
N GLY A 4 6.02 -18.03 5.55
CA GLY A 4 5.02 -18.93 4.96
C GLY A 4 4.21 -18.34 3.81
N LEU A 5 4.36 -17.05 3.45
CA LEU A 5 3.66 -16.42 2.33
C LEU A 5 4.64 -15.85 1.30
N SER A 6 4.49 -16.27 0.04
CA SER A 6 5.34 -15.83 -1.07
C SER A 6 4.85 -14.51 -1.68
N GLN A 7 5.71 -13.83 -2.44
CA GLN A 7 5.31 -12.64 -3.22
C GLN A 7 4.17 -12.95 -4.20
N VAL A 8 4.19 -14.14 -4.80
CA VAL A 8 3.14 -14.62 -5.71
C VAL A 8 1.79 -14.73 -5.00
N GLU A 9 1.78 -15.25 -3.77
CA GLU A 9 0.56 -15.36 -2.95
C GLU A 9 -0.04 -13.97 -2.67
N TYR A 10 0.78 -12.97 -2.33
CA TYR A 10 0.31 -11.59 -2.18
C TYR A 10 -0.21 -10.99 -3.49
N ALA A 11 0.45 -11.25 -4.62
CA ALA A 11 -0.03 -10.81 -5.93
C ALA A 11 -1.39 -11.43 -6.28
N LEU A 12 -1.60 -12.72 -5.95
CA LEU A 12 -2.89 -13.40 -6.14
C LEU A 12 -4.00 -12.78 -5.29
N ARG A 13 -3.72 -12.38 -4.05
CA ARG A 13 -4.69 -11.69 -3.18
C ARG A 13 -5.12 -10.35 -3.76
N ARG A 14 -4.17 -9.54 -4.23
CA ARG A 14 -4.46 -8.27 -4.92
C ARG A 14 -5.27 -8.50 -6.19
N HIS A 15 -4.93 -9.52 -6.98
CA HIS A 15 -5.67 -9.89 -8.17
C HIS A 15 -7.13 -10.26 -7.86
N LYS A 16 -7.36 -11.08 -6.82
CA LYS A 16 -8.71 -11.45 -6.36
C LYS A 16 -9.53 -10.23 -5.94
N LEU A 17 -8.95 -9.33 -5.14
CA LEU A 17 -9.61 -8.09 -4.72
C LEU A 17 -10.02 -7.25 -5.94
N MET A 18 -9.12 -7.07 -6.91
CA MET A 18 -9.43 -6.29 -8.12
C MET A 18 -10.47 -6.98 -9.01
N ALA A 19 -10.54 -8.32 -9.01
CA ALA A 19 -11.60 -9.07 -9.69
C ALA A 19 -12.96 -8.87 -9.02
N GLN A 20 -13.02 -8.80 -7.68
CA GLN A 20 -14.25 -8.49 -6.95
C GLN A 20 -14.73 -7.06 -7.25
N ILE A 21 -13.82 -6.10 -7.25
CA ILE A 21 -14.13 -4.70 -7.61
C ILE A 21 -14.72 -4.60 -9.02
N GLN A 22 -14.22 -5.38 -9.98
CA GLN A 22 -14.77 -5.41 -11.34
C GLN A 22 -16.24 -5.86 -11.38
N GLN A 23 -16.65 -6.76 -10.47
CA GLN A 23 -18.01 -7.27 -10.42
C GLN A 23 -18.96 -6.29 -9.72
N GLU A 24 -18.47 -5.57 -8.70
CA GLU A 24 -19.29 -4.70 -7.85
C GLU A 24 -19.37 -3.26 -8.34
N LEU A 25 -18.30 -2.73 -8.93
CA LEU A 25 -18.21 -1.33 -9.35
C LEU A 25 -18.23 -1.20 -10.87
N HIS A 26 -19.12 -0.33 -11.36
CA HIS A 26 -19.14 0.05 -12.77
C HIS A 26 -18.12 1.17 -13.03
N GLY A 27 -17.22 0.95 -13.98
CA GLY A 27 -16.21 1.94 -14.36
C GLY A 27 -15.05 1.31 -15.14
N THR A 28 -14.19 2.16 -15.67
CA THR A 28 -12.94 1.75 -16.33
C THR A 28 -11.70 2.13 -15.53
N ASN A 29 -11.84 3.07 -14.59
CA ASN A 29 -10.74 3.60 -13.79
C ASN A 29 -11.03 3.38 -12.31
N HIS A 30 -10.35 2.41 -11.71
CA HIS A 30 -10.47 2.08 -10.30
C HIS A 30 -9.12 2.28 -9.62
N THR A 31 -9.14 2.92 -8.45
CA THR A 31 -7.96 3.09 -7.60
C THR A 31 -8.34 2.72 -6.17
N VAL A 32 -7.65 1.71 -5.61
CA VAL A 32 -7.79 1.29 -4.21
C VAL A 32 -6.60 1.85 -3.45
N ILE A 33 -6.85 2.43 -2.27
CA ILE A 33 -5.81 3.00 -1.41
C ILE A 33 -5.95 2.37 -0.04
N LEU A 34 -4.90 1.69 0.44
CA LEU A 34 -4.82 1.12 1.77
C LEU A 34 -3.69 1.79 2.55
N LEU A 35 -4.01 2.24 3.76
CA LEU A 35 -3.06 2.86 4.66
C LEU A 35 -2.46 1.80 5.59
N SER A 36 -1.16 1.91 5.87
CA SER A 36 -0.56 1.19 6.98
C SER A 36 -0.96 1.85 8.31
N ASN A 37 -0.73 1.15 9.42
CA ASN A 37 -0.78 1.77 10.73
C ASN A 37 0.40 2.76 10.92
N PRO A 38 0.22 3.81 11.72
CA PRO A 38 1.31 4.62 12.23
C PRO A 38 2.00 3.93 13.43
N THR A 39 3.14 4.46 13.87
CA THR A 39 3.66 4.15 15.20
C THR A 39 2.79 4.82 16.27
N TYR A 40 2.23 4.03 17.18
CA TYR A 40 1.49 4.55 18.33
C TYR A 40 2.41 4.76 19.52
N TYR A 41 2.10 5.76 20.33
CA TYR A 41 2.93 6.17 21.48
C TYR A 41 2.13 6.07 22.78
N MET A 42 2.75 5.50 23.82
CA MET A 42 2.20 5.45 25.17
C MET A 42 2.30 6.82 25.85
N SER A 43 3.45 7.47 25.66
CA SER A 43 3.75 8.86 26.03
C SER A 43 4.65 9.46 24.94
N ASN A 44 4.92 10.76 25.00
CA ASN A 44 5.60 11.51 23.93
C ASN A 44 6.82 10.80 23.31
N ASP A 45 7.63 10.11 24.11
CA ASP A 45 8.89 9.49 23.67
C ASP A 45 8.93 7.96 23.84
N ILE A 46 7.80 7.33 24.21
CA ILE A 46 7.73 5.87 24.45
C ILE A 46 6.79 5.23 23.43
N PRO A 47 7.32 4.61 22.36
CA PRO A 47 6.51 3.93 21.35
C PRO A 47 5.98 2.58 21.87
N TYR A 48 4.78 2.22 21.45
CA TYR A 48 4.30 0.84 21.52
C TYR A 48 5.00 -0.02 20.46
N THR A 49 4.98 -1.34 20.66
CA THR A 49 5.38 -2.27 19.61
C THR A 49 4.47 -2.10 18.39
N PHE A 50 5.07 -1.97 17.22
CA PHE A 50 4.33 -1.76 15.99
C PHE A 50 3.54 -3.00 15.60
N HIS A 51 2.25 -2.80 15.31
CA HIS A 51 1.37 -3.79 14.72
C HIS A 51 0.71 -3.18 13.48
N GLN A 52 0.81 -3.90 12.37
CA GLN A 52 0.33 -3.44 11.08
C GLN A 52 -1.20 -3.52 10.96
N ASP A 53 -1.79 -2.67 10.11
CA ASP A 53 -3.17 -2.85 9.66
C ASP A 53 -3.35 -4.21 8.96
N THR A 54 -4.39 -4.94 9.34
CA THR A 54 -4.61 -6.32 8.87
C THR A 54 -4.83 -6.39 7.35
N ASN A 55 -5.59 -5.45 6.78
CA ASN A 55 -5.89 -5.46 5.35
C ASN A 55 -4.65 -5.09 4.53
N PHE A 56 -3.91 -4.07 4.96
CA PHE A 56 -2.63 -3.68 4.39
C PHE A 56 -1.63 -4.84 4.44
N LEU A 57 -1.48 -5.47 5.62
CA LEU A 57 -0.59 -6.62 5.81
C LEU A 57 -1.01 -7.80 4.94
N TYR A 58 -2.31 -8.06 4.80
CA TYR A 58 -2.84 -9.16 4.00
C TYR A 58 -2.55 -9.02 2.50
N LEU A 59 -2.53 -7.79 1.97
CA LEU A 59 -2.38 -7.52 0.53
C LEU A 59 -0.94 -7.30 0.08
N CYS A 60 -0.03 -6.86 0.95
CA CYS A 60 1.37 -6.63 0.57
C CYS A 60 2.42 -7.25 1.50
N GLY A 61 2.05 -7.65 2.72
CA GLY A 61 3.00 -8.24 3.68
C GLY A 61 4.08 -7.27 4.19
N PHE A 62 3.90 -5.96 3.97
CA PHE A 62 4.85 -4.94 4.37
C PHE A 62 4.62 -4.54 5.84
N GLN A 63 5.69 -4.52 6.63
CA GLN A 63 5.63 -4.42 8.09
C GLN A 63 6.29 -3.14 8.63
N GLU A 64 6.38 -2.10 7.81
CA GLU A 64 6.81 -0.78 8.27
C GLU A 64 5.61 0.19 8.36
N PRO A 65 5.63 1.14 9.30
CA PRO A 65 4.58 2.14 9.47
C PRO A 65 4.60 3.20 8.36
N ASP A 66 3.64 4.12 8.43
CA ASP A 66 3.57 5.35 7.63
C ASP A 66 3.68 5.14 6.11
N SER A 67 3.07 4.07 5.61
CA SER A 67 3.14 3.59 4.24
C SER A 67 1.75 3.44 3.61
N ILE A 68 1.69 3.44 2.28
CA ILE A 68 0.42 3.35 1.53
C ILE A 68 0.56 2.36 0.38
N LEU A 69 -0.37 1.42 0.27
CA LEU A 69 -0.52 0.53 -0.86
C LEU A 69 -1.60 1.09 -1.78
N VAL A 70 -1.28 1.23 -3.07
CA VAL A 70 -2.23 1.67 -4.10
C VAL A 70 -2.37 0.59 -5.16
N LEU A 71 -3.60 0.16 -5.43
CA LEU A 71 -3.92 -0.70 -6.57
C LEU A 71 -4.61 0.13 -7.63
N GLN A 72 -4.02 0.24 -8.83
CA GLN A 72 -4.50 1.11 -9.88
C GLN A 72 -4.80 0.32 -11.16
N SER A 73 -6.01 0.47 -11.70
CA SER A 73 -6.37 -0.05 -13.03
C SER A 73 -5.49 0.60 -14.10
N VAL A 74 -5.11 -0.17 -15.12
CA VAL A 74 -4.25 0.33 -16.21
C VAL A 74 -5.10 0.76 -17.40
N PRO A 75 -4.97 2.01 -17.91
CA PRO A 75 -5.69 2.45 -19.09
C PRO A 75 -5.51 1.50 -20.28
N GLY A 76 -6.62 1.14 -20.93
CA GLY A 76 -6.62 0.19 -22.06
C GLY A 76 -6.51 -1.28 -21.67
N ARG A 77 -6.49 -1.62 -20.36
CA ARG A 77 -6.59 -3.00 -19.87
C ARG A 77 -7.73 -3.11 -18.87
N SER A 78 -8.61 -4.10 -19.06
CA SER A 78 -9.69 -4.37 -18.12
C SER A 78 -9.14 -4.93 -16.81
N LEU A 79 -9.85 -4.67 -15.72
CA LEU A 79 -9.69 -5.47 -14.51
C LEU A 79 -9.84 -6.98 -14.83
N PRO A 80 -9.25 -7.88 -14.03
CA PRO A 80 -8.47 -7.65 -12.80
C PRO A 80 -7.02 -7.18 -13.02
N TYR A 81 -6.61 -6.87 -14.26
CA TYR A 81 -5.28 -6.34 -14.52
C TYR A 81 -5.11 -4.96 -13.87
N HIS A 82 -4.06 -4.81 -13.05
CA HIS A 82 -3.77 -3.62 -12.27
C HIS A 82 -2.27 -3.50 -12.01
N LYS A 83 -1.84 -2.32 -11.56
CA LYS A 83 -0.52 -2.10 -10.93
C LYS A 83 -0.68 -1.98 -9.42
N ALA A 84 0.24 -2.57 -8.68
CA ALA A 84 0.43 -2.38 -7.25
C ALA A 84 1.60 -1.42 -7.02
N LEU A 85 1.33 -0.29 -6.38
CA LEU A 85 2.30 0.75 -6.03
C LEU A 85 2.42 0.83 -4.51
N LEU A 86 3.64 0.87 -3.98
CA LEU A 86 3.87 1.02 -2.54
C LEU A 86 4.59 2.33 -2.24
N PHE A 87 3.97 3.19 -1.44
CA PHE A 87 4.55 4.43 -0.97
C PHE A 87 5.09 4.22 0.44
N VAL A 88 6.38 4.50 0.64
CA VAL A 88 7.08 4.27 1.91
C VAL A 88 7.79 5.53 2.39
N PRO A 89 8.05 5.67 3.70
CA PRO A 89 8.86 6.75 4.23
C PRO A 89 10.24 6.77 3.56
N LYS A 90 10.74 7.98 3.30
CA LYS A 90 12.13 8.15 2.88
C LYS A 90 13.05 7.72 4.03
N ARG A 91 14.16 7.08 3.68
CA ARG A 91 15.21 6.75 4.64
C ARG A 91 15.76 8.03 5.28
N ASP A 92 15.84 8.02 6.59
CA ASP A 92 16.38 9.11 7.38
C ASP A 92 17.39 8.55 8.38
N PRO A 93 18.70 8.73 8.15
CA PRO A 93 19.75 8.20 9.03
C PRO A 93 19.62 8.63 10.49
N SER A 94 19.07 9.83 10.74
CA SER A 94 18.88 10.34 12.09
C SER A 94 17.78 9.58 12.84
N ARG A 95 16.71 9.20 12.13
CA ARG A 95 15.62 8.37 12.66
C ARG A 95 15.99 6.90 12.72
N GLU A 96 16.73 6.39 11.73
CA GLU A 96 17.15 4.98 11.69
C GLU A 96 18.04 4.58 12.88
N LEU A 97 18.73 5.55 13.51
CA LEU A 97 19.47 5.34 14.75
C LEU A 97 18.56 4.93 15.92
N TRP A 98 17.32 5.42 15.93
CA TRP A 98 16.35 5.20 17.01
C TRP A 98 15.31 4.13 16.64
N ASP A 99 14.74 4.25 15.44
CA ASP A 99 13.65 3.40 14.94
C ASP A 99 14.15 2.11 14.27
N GLY A 100 15.46 2.01 14.03
CA GLY A 100 16.07 0.96 13.21
C GLY A 100 16.03 1.26 11.70
N PRO A 101 16.70 0.42 10.89
CA PRO A 101 16.82 0.63 9.45
C PRO A 101 15.45 0.53 8.76
N ARG A 102 15.22 1.38 7.74
CA ARG A 102 14.03 1.35 6.88
C ARG A 102 14.36 0.74 5.52
N SER A 103 13.38 0.07 4.91
CA SER A 103 13.57 -0.59 3.60
C SER A 103 13.91 0.39 2.49
N GLY A 104 13.32 1.59 2.51
CA GLY A 104 13.30 2.48 1.34
C GLY A 104 12.54 1.87 0.16
N THR A 105 12.50 2.56 -0.98
CA THR A 105 11.74 2.13 -2.17
C THR A 105 12.22 0.80 -2.73
N ASP A 106 13.54 0.66 -2.92
CA ASP A 106 14.14 -0.53 -3.53
C ASP A 106 13.98 -1.76 -2.64
N GLY A 107 14.19 -1.59 -1.33
CA GLY A 107 13.97 -2.65 -0.35
C GLY A 107 12.50 -3.06 -0.27
N ALA A 108 11.58 -2.09 -0.32
CA ALA A 108 10.15 -2.36 -0.29
C ALA A 108 9.71 -3.18 -1.52
N MET A 109 10.19 -2.83 -2.72
CA MET A 109 9.97 -3.62 -3.94
C MET A 109 10.56 -5.03 -3.82
N ALA A 110 11.83 -5.14 -3.44
CA ALA A 110 12.52 -6.42 -3.31
C ALA A 110 11.84 -7.35 -2.30
N LEU A 111 11.28 -6.79 -1.22
CA LEU A 111 10.61 -7.56 -0.17
C LEU A 111 9.21 -8.00 -0.57
N THR A 112 8.42 -7.15 -1.24
CA THR A 112 6.97 -7.32 -1.42
C THR A 112 6.57 -7.80 -2.82
N GLY A 113 7.41 -7.57 -3.83
CA GLY A 113 7.08 -7.86 -5.23
C GLY A 113 5.95 -7.00 -5.78
N VAL A 114 5.81 -5.76 -5.29
CA VAL A 114 4.97 -4.74 -5.93
C VAL A 114 5.61 -4.27 -7.24
N ASP A 115 4.80 -3.72 -8.14
CA ASP A 115 5.28 -3.30 -9.46
C ASP A 115 6.19 -2.06 -9.37
N GLU A 116 5.85 -1.12 -8.49
CA GLU A 116 6.59 0.13 -8.31
C GLU A 116 6.55 0.55 -6.83
N ALA A 117 7.61 1.22 -6.35
CA ALA A 117 7.61 1.86 -5.05
C ALA A 117 8.16 3.28 -5.12
N TYR A 118 7.58 4.13 -4.29
CA TYR A 118 7.82 5.57 -4.26
C TYR A 118 7.93 6.06 -2.82
N THR A 119 8.38 7.29 -2.64
CA THR A 119 8.38 7.95 -1.34
C THR A 119 7.00 8.51 -0.99
N MET A 120 6.72 8.68 0.30
CA MET A 120 5.49 9.32 0.77
C MET A 120 5.30 10.77 0.27
N GLU A 121 6.38 11.45 -0.13
CA GLU A 121 6.29 12.78 -0.74
C GLU A 121 5.63 12.72 -2.12
N GLU A 122 5.95 11.68 -2.89
CA GLU A 122 5.43 11.45 -4.24
C GLU A 122 3.95 11.06 -4.23
N PHE A 123 3.47 10.44 -3.15
CA PHE A 123 2.04 10.15 -2.99
C PHE A 123 1.17 11.42 -3.10
N ARG A 124 1.64 12.56 -2.61
CA ARG A 124 0.90 13.84 -2.72
C ARG A 124 0.68 14.24 -4.18
N HIS A 125 1.64 13.94 -5.07
CA HIS A 125 1.49 14.21 -6.50
C HIS A 125 0.47 13.26 -7.15
N LEU A 126 0.41 12.00 -6.72
CA LEU A 126 -0.60 11.03 -7.16
C LEU A 126 -2.00 11.50 -6.79
N VAL A 127 -2.23 11.88 -5.53
CA VAL A 127 -3.54 12.34 -5.04
C VAL A 127 -4.03 13.56 -5.82
N SER A 128 -3.16 14.51 -6.12
CA SER A 128 -3.51 15.69 -6.93
C SER A 128 -3.96 15.31 -8.35
N LYS A 129 -3.31 14.31 -8.97
CA LYS A 129 -3.73 13.79 -10.28
C LYS A 129 -5.08 13.07 -10.22
N LEU A 130 -5.30 12.24 -9.20
CA LEU A 130 -6.56 11.51 -9.01
C LEU A 130 -7.75 12.46 -8.83
N LYS A 131 -7.59 13.53 -8.02
CA LYS A 131 -8.61 14.57 -7.85
C LYS A 131 -8.97 15.28 -9.16
N GLY A 132 -8.03 15.42 -10.09
CA GLY A 132 -8.27 16.01 -11.41
C GLY A 132 -8.96 15.07 -12.41
N MET A 133 -8.92 13.75 -12.16
CA MET A 133 -9.41 12.72 -13.09
C MET A 133 -10.74 12.09 -12.66
N THR A 134 -11.16 12.24 -11.40
CA THR A 134 -12.29 11.48 -10.87
C THR A 134 -13.23 12.36 -10.04
N ASN A 135 -14.52 12.39 -10.41
CA ASN A 135 -15.59 13.00 -9.61
C ASN A 135 -15.98 12.16 -8.37
N LYS A 136 -15.31 11.02 -8.14
CA LYS A 136 -15.62 10.08 -7.07
C LYS A 136 -14.38 9.28 -6.65
N ILE A 137 -13.80 9.59 -5.50
CA ILE A 137 -12.77 8.75 -4.87
C ILE A 137 -13.54 7.82 -3.94
N ASP A 138 -13.83 6.61 -4.39
CA ASP A 138 -14.46 5.59 -3.54
C ASP A 138 -13.37 5.04 -2.61
N PHE A 139 -13.31 5.57 -1.38
CA PHE A 139 -12.59 4.96 -0.27
C PHE A 139 -13.35 3.71 0.13
N ALA A 140 -13.09 2.60 -0.56
CA ALA A 140 -13.60 1.33 -0.13
C ALA A 140 -12.71 0.81 1.01
N LEU A 141 -13.14 1.06 2.25
CA LEU A 141 -12.71 0.26 3.40
C LEU A 141 -13.33 -1.13 3.22
N TYR A 142 -12.71 -1.95 2.36
CA TYR A 142 -13.06 -3.36 2.29
C TYR A 142 -12.53 -3.99 3.58
N GLU A 143 -13.44 -4.32 4.50
CA GLU A 143 -13.15 -5.35 5.48
C GLU A 143 -13.03 -6.67 4.70
N ILE A 144 -11.79 -7.15 4.56
CA ILE A 144 -11.52 -8.43 3.91
C ILE A 144 -11.91 -9.51 4.92
N GLY A 145 -13.20 -9.88 4.93
CA GLY A 145 -13.79 -10.96 5.74
C GLY A 145 -13.87 -12.28 4.97
#